data_AF-A0A0X3W5B1-F1
#
_entry.id   AF-A0A0X3W5B1-F1
#
_cell.length_a   1.000
_cell.length_b   1.000
_cell.length_c   1.000
_cell.angle_alpha   90.00
_cell.angle_beta   90.00
_cell.angle_gamma   90.00
#
_symmetry.space_group_name_H-M   'P 1'
#
loop_
_entity.id
_entity.type
_entity.pdbx_description
1 polymer ?
#
loop_
_entity_poly.entity_id
_entity_poly.type
_entity_poly.pdbx_seq_one_letter_code
_entity_poly.pdbx_strand_id
1 'polypeptide(L)'
;MDLAYTTAGGVVGAAVTNYLSRNQERRQLRAAVMQQLLRVEAVRDSMCDIVPSRRESPSRHLIGARLLATARFGVTAVLEDGRDAEHAQREAISDLVVAALSAGIPRRVVDFAGGSEVRALQCEVIRVIDLRLGGVLGESLEELMTQCERYRQATAQHLLRALWHPWQTRLRMRARVRALRQDVTALHRRQEAAMSVLAQPEHIDALTERLGGPLSHQDPQRVNHPGPAA
;
A
#
# COMPACT_ATOMS: atom_id res chain seq x y z
N MET A 1 -45.37 14.08 44.29
CA MET A 1 -45.33 13.25 43.07
C MET A 1 -44.42 13.86 41.97
N ASP A 2 -44.06 15.15 42.02
CA ASP A 2 -43.31 15.80 40.91
C ASP A 2 -41.79 15.59 40.86
N LEU A 3 -41.15 15.10 41.92
CA LEU A 3 -39.69 14.92 41.98
C LEU A 3 -39.22 13.66 41.21
N ALA A 4 -40.08 12.64 41.11
CA ALA A 4 -39.77 11.39 40.40
C ALA A 4 -39.87 11.55 38.87
N TYR A 5 -40.75 12.43 38.39
CA TYR A 5 -40.98 12.65 36.96
C TYR A 5 -39.85 13.48 36.31
N THR A 6 -39.29 14.43 37.06
CA THR A 6 -38.15 15.26 36.62
C THR A 6 -36.82 14.52 36.64
N THR A 7 -36.58 13.67 37.64
CA THR A 7 -35.37 12.84 37.73
C THR A 7 -35.36 11.69 36.71
N ALA A 8 -36.49 11.00 36.50
CA ALA A 8 -36.62 9.99 35.45
C ALA A 8 -36.48 10.60 34.05
N GLY A 9 -37.08 11.76 33.79
CA GLY A 9 -36.91 12.51 32.55
C GLY A 9 -35.47 12.95 32.29
N GLY A 10 -34.75 13.37 33.34
CA GLY A 10 -33.32 13.73 33.27
C GLY A 10 -32.41 12.54 32.95
N VAL A 11 -32.65 11.37 33.55
CA VAL A 11 -31.87 10.15 33.30
C VAL A 11 -32.12 9.61 31.88
N VAL A 12 -33.37 9.58 31.42
CA VAL A 12 -33.71 9.18 30.05
C VAL A 12 -33.13 10.17 29.03
N GLY A 13 -33.23 11.47 29.28
CA GLY A 13 -32.61 12.51 28.45
C GLY A 13 -31.09 12.37 28.36
N ALA A 14 -30.41 12.12 29.48
CA ALA A 14 -28.96 11.87 29.51
C ALA A 14 -28.57 10.56 28.79
N ALA A 15 -29.39 9.50 28.92
CA ALA A 15 -29.16 8.23 28.23
C ALA A 15 -29.33 8.37 26.71
N VAL A 16 -30.38 9.08 26.26
CA VAL A 16 -30.64 9.35 24.83
C VAL A 16 -29.57 10.24 24.23
N THR A 17 -29.17 11.32 24.91
CA THR A 17 -28.09 12.21 24.42
C THR A 17 -26.75 11.50 24.37
N ASN A 18 -26.39 10.71 25.39
CA ASN A 18 -25.19 9.87 25.37
C ASN A 18 -25.23 8.83 24.24
N TYR A 19 -26.38 8.20 24.02
CA TYR A 19 -26.58 7.26 22.92
C TYR A 19 -26.43 7.93 21.54
N LEU A 20 -27.04 9.08 21.33
CA LEU A 20 -26.94 9.85 20.09
C LEU A 20 -25.51 10.34 19.83
N SER A 21 -24.84 10.88 20.86
CA SER A 21 -23.45 11.31 20.80
C SER A 21 -22.52 10.15 20.40
N ARG A 22 -22.66 8.99 21.06
CA ARG A 22 -21.88 7.79 20.71
C ARG A 22 -22.15 7.28 19.30
N ASN A 23 -23.40 7.37 18.83
CA ASN A 23 -23.73 7.01 17.46
C ASN A 23 -23.12 7.98 16.44
N GLN A 24 -23.12 9.27 16.74
CA GLN A 24 -22.49 10.29 15.88
C GLN A 24 -20.98 10.11 15.82
N GLU A 25 -20.32 9.89 16.96
CA GLU A 25 -18.89 9.59 17.04
C GLU A 25 -18.54 8.34 16.22
N ARG A 26 -19.33 7.26 16.33
CA ARG A 26 -19.14 6.05 15.51
C ARG A 26 -19.30 6.32 14.01
N ARG A 27 -20.23 7.18 13.60
CA ARG A 27 -20.40 7.55 12.19
C ARG A 27 -19.18 8.32 11.68
N GLN A 28 -18.66 9.25 12.47
CA GLN A 28 -17.45 10.01 12.13
C GLN A 28 -16.22 9.10 11.99
N LEU A 29 -16.01 8.19 12.95
CA LEU A 29 -14.92 7.21 12.88
C LEU A 29 -15.03 6.29 11.66
N ARG A 30 -16.25 5.85 11.31
CA ARG A 30 -16.50 5.07 10.09
C ARG A 30 -16.16 5.86 8.82
N ALA A 31 -16.60 7.10 8.75
CA ALA A 31 -16.33 7.97 7.61
C ALA A 31 -14.82 8.21 7.46
N ALA A 32 -14.10 8.46 8.57
CA ALA A 32 -12.67 8.63 8.57
C ALA A 32 -11.93 7.40 8.03
N VAL A 33 -12.28 6.19 8.51
CA VAL A 33 -11.66 4.95 8.02
C VAL A 33 -11.97 4.72 6.53
N MET A 34 -13.20 4.96 6.08
CA MET A 34 -13.58 4.85 4.67
C MET A 34 -12.79 5.82 3.79
N GLN A 35 -12.64 7.07 4.23
CA GLN A 35 -11.86 8.08 3.53
C GLN A 35 -10.39 7.65 3.40
N GLN A 36 -9.80 7.09 4.46
CA GLN A 36 -8.43 6.61 4.39
C GLN A 36 -8.28 5.38 3.48
N LEU A 37 -9.25 4.47 3.45
CA LEU A 37 -9.24 3.35 2.49
C LEU A 37 -9.22 3.84 1.05
N LEU A 38 -10.07 4.82 0.71
CA LEU A 38 -10.12 5.41 -0.62
C LEU A 38 -8.81 6.11 -0.99
N ARG A 39 -8.17 6.79 -0.02
CA ARG A 39 -6.86 7.41 -0.24
C ARG A 39 -5.77 6.38 -0.53
N VAL A 40 -5.78 5.27 0.19
CA VAL A 40 -4.81 4.17 -0.03
C VAL A 40 -5.01 3.53 -1.41
N GLU A 41 -6.26 3.35 -1.85
CA GLU A 41 -6.57 2.86 -3.20
C GLU A 41 -6.15 3.87 -4.28
N ALA A 42 -6.39 5.16 -4.07
CA ALA A 42 -6.02 6.21 -5.01
C ALA A 42 -4.51 6.29 -5.29
N VAL A 43 -3.65 5.99 -4.31
CA VAL A 43 -2.19 5.94 -4.53
C VAL A 43 -1.83 4.86 -5.56
N ARG A 44 -2.44 3.66 -5.45
CA ARG A 44 -2.23 2.60 -6.43
C ARG A 44 -2.74 3.02 -7.81
N ASP A 45 -3.95 3.55 -7.87
CA ASP A 45 -4.62 3.89 -9.13
C ASP A 45 -3.92 5.06 -9.86
N SER A 46 -3.20 5.91 -9.12
CA SER A 46 -2.39 7.01 -9.68
C SER A 46 -0.93 6.62 -9.98
N MET A 47 -0.52 5.37 -9.75
CA MET A 47 0.80 4.91 -10.18
C MET A 47 0.80 4.79 -11.72
N CYS A 48 1.66 5.58 -12.37
CA CYS A 48 1.69 5.66 -13.82
C CYS A 48 2.95 5.07 -14.45
N ASP A 49 4.09 5.10 -13.74
CA ASP A 49 5.36 4.67 -14.33
C ASP A 49 6.40 4.23 -13.29
N ILE A 50 7.54 3.74 -13.80
CA ILE A 50 8.77 3.50 -13.05
C ILE A 50 9.92 4.29 -13.68
N VAL A 51 10.82 4.80 -12.86
CA VAL A 51 12.03 5.54 -13.31
C VAL A 51 13.28 4.97 -12.64
N PRO A 52 14.48 5.14 -13.24
CA PRO A 52 15.73 4.78 -12.59
C PRO A 52 15.87 5.45 -11.22
N SER A 53 16.25 4.68 -10.22
CA SER A 53 16.55 5.23 -8.91
C SER A 53 17.81 6.09 -8.98
N ARG A 54 17.72 7.35 -8.57
CA ARG A 54 18.88 8.27 -8.51
C ARG A 54 19.88 7.95 -7.38
N ARG A 55 19.62 6.93 -6.55
CA ARG A 55 20.54 6.52 -5.48
C ARG A 55 21.50 5.45 -5.99
N GLU A 56 22.77 5.81 -6.14
CA GLU A 56 23.92 4.95 -6.49
C GLU A 56 24.24 3.83 -5.47
N SER A 57 23.32 3.47 -4.59
CA SER A 57 23.53 2.34 -3.69
C SER A 57 22.20 1.76 -3.25
N PRO A 58 22.09 0.42 -3.16
CA PRO A 58 20.98 -0.20 -2.45
C PRO A 58 21.08 0.29 -1.02
N SER A 59 20.19 1.20 -0.63
CA SER A 59 20.20 1.75 0.71
C SER A 59 20.04 0.59 1.70
N ARG A 60 21.14 0.23 2.38
CA ARG A 60 21.23 -0.75 3.48
C ARG A 60 20.42 -0.34 4.73
N HIS A 61 19.41 0.50 4.57
CA HIS A 61 18.54 1.01 5.63
C HIS A 61 17.14 0.40 5.55
N LEU A 62 17.02 -0.88 5.18
CA LEU A 62 15.79 -1.64 5.36
C LEU A 62 15.93 -2.55 6.57
N ILE A 63 15.63 -1.99 7.74
CA ILE A 63 15.19 -2.79 8.88
C ILE A 63 13.88 -3.46 8.45
N GLY A 64 13.98 -4.72 8.07
CA GLY A 64 12.87 -5.56 7.62
C GLY A 64 13.08 -6.06 6.20
N ALA A 65 13.56 -7.30 6.07
CA ALA A 65 13.86 -8.01 4.83
C ALA A 65 12.63 -8.30 3.94
N ARG A 66 11.97 -7.26 3.42
CA ARG A 66 11.07 -7.36 2.26
C ARG A 66 11.71 -6.59 1.12
N LEU A 67 12.40 -7.31 0.25
CA LEU A 67 12.85 -6.80 -1.05
C LEU A 67 11.60 -6.37 -1.84
N LEU A 68 11.39 -5.07 -1.91
CA LEU A 68 10.40 -4.46 -2.81
C LEU A 68 10.91 -4.64 -4.24
N ALA A 69 9.98 -4.81 -5.20
CA ALA A 69 10.34 -5.02 -6.61
C ALA A 69 11.21 -3.86 -7.12
N THR A 70 10.82 -2.62 -6.80
CA THR A 70 11.59 -1.38 -7.02
C THR A 70 13.06 -1.49 -6.64
N ALA A 71 13.36 -1.90 -5.40
CA ALA A 71 14.72 -2.06 -4.89
C ALA A 71 15.50 -3.17 -5.62
N ARG A 72 14.82 -4.26 -6.01
CA ARG A 72 15.43 -5.37 -6.75
C ARG A 72 15.86 -4.95 -8.16
N PHE A 73 15.09 -4.08 -8.81
CA PHE A 73 15.33 -3.62 -10.17
C PHE A 73 16.01 -2.25 -10.26
N GLY A 74 16.36 -1.64 -9.11
CA GLY A 74 17.00 -0.31 -9.10
C GLY A 74 16.10 0.82 -9.61
N VAL A 75 14.78 0.66 -9.50
CA VAL A 75 13.78 1.62 -9.98
C VAL A 75 12.98 2.22 -8.83
N THR A 76 12.36 3.37 -9.07
CA THR A 76 11.36 3.97 -8.19
C THR A 76 10.01 4.04 -8.91
N ALA A 77 8.94 3.67 -8.22
CA ALA A 77 7.58 3.80 -8.74
C ALA A 77 7.09 5.24 -8.57
N VAL A 78 6.48 5.80 -9.62
CA VAL A 78 6.12 7.21 -9.70
C VAL A 78 4.62 7.34 -9.92
N LEU A 79 4.02 8.28 -9.20
CA LEU A 79 2.63 8.67 -9.36
C LEU A 79 2.48 9.72 -10.48
N GLU A 80 1.24 9.94 -10.95
CA GLU A 80 0.91 10.97 -11.95
C GLU A 80 1.42 12.38 -11.57
N ASP A 81 1.50 12.69 -10.28
CA ASP A 81 2.00 13.97 -9.75
C ASP A 81 3.53 14.03 -9.55
N GLY A 82 4.24 12.98 -9.97
CA GLY A 82 5.70 12.86 -9.88
C GLY A 82 6.25 12.41 -8.52
N ARG A 83 5.38 12.14 -7.53
CA ARG A 83 5.82 11.65 -6.21
C ARG A 83 6.18 10.16 -6.23
N ASP A 84 7.00 9.77 -5.26
CA ASP A 84 7.32 8.36 -4.99
C ASP A 84 6.08 7.63 -4.46
N ALA A 85 5.61 6.66 -5.24
CA ALA A 85 4.41 5.88 -4.93
C ALA A 85 4.58 5.07 -3.64
N GLU A 86 5.77 4.53 -3.34
CA GLU A 86 5.99 3.76 -2.11
C GLU A 86 5.96 4.63 -0.88
N HIS A 87 6.47 5.86 -0.99
CA HIS A 87 6.42 6.83 0.08
C HIS A 87 4.97 7.25 0.35
N ALA A 88 4.24 7.65 -0.69
CA ALA A 88 2.82 8.02 -0.59
C ALA A 88 1.96 6.88 -0.04
N GLN A 89 2.24 5.63 -0.46
CA GLN A 89 1.55 4.44 0.03
C GLN A 89 1.79 4.22 1.52
N ARG A 90 3.05 4.37 1.98
CA ARG A 90 3.42 4.21 3.39
C ARG A 90 2.73 5.26 4.27
N GLU A 91 2.67 6.50 3.80
CA GLU A 91 1.97 7.59 4.46
C GLU A 91 0.46 7.30 4.56
N ALA A 92 -0.20 6.98 3.43
CA ALA A 92 -1.62 6.68 3.40
C ALA A 92 -1.99 5.47 4.29
N ILE A 93 -1.15 4.43 4.32
CA ILE A 93 -1.34 3.28 5.22
C ILE A 93 -1.17 3.70 6.68
N SER A 94 -0.22 4.58 7.01
CA SER A 94 -0.05 5.10 8.37
C SER A 94 -1.32 5.81 8.85
N ASP A 95 -1.90 6.67 8.01
CA ASP A 95 -3.15 7.37 8.30
C ASP A 95 -4.33 6.41 8.47
N LEU A 96 -4.43 5.39 7.60
CA LEU A 96 -5.41 4.31 7.74
C LEU A 96 -5.25 3.57 9.07
N VAL A 97 -4.01 3.29 9.49
CA VAL A 97 -3.72 2.62 10.76
C VAL A 97 -4.22 3.46 11.94
N VAL A 98 -3.91 4.75 11.94
CA VAL A 98 -4.38 5.68 12.98
C VAL A 98 -5.91 5.70 13.02
N ALA A 99 -6.57 5.93 11.87
CA ALA A 99 -8.03 5.98 11.80
C ALA A 99 -8.69 4.67 12.25
N ALA A 100 -8.16 3.52 11.82
CA ALA A 100 -8.70 2.21 12.13
C ALA A 100 -8.55 1.85 13.62
N LEU A 101 -7.39 2.15 14.22
CA LEU A 101 -7.17 1.91 15.65
C LEU A 101 -8.05 2.82 16.51
N SER A 102 -8.21 4.09 16.14
CA SER A 102 -9.17 5.01 16.78
C SER A 102 -10.62 4.53 16.67
N ALA A 103 -10.97 3.84 15.58
CA ALA A 103 -12.27 3.21 15.41
C ALA A 103 -12.44 1.87 16.18
N GLY A 104 -11.42 1.45 16.94
CA GLY A 104 -11.44 0.21 17.72
C GLY A 104 -11.26 -1.07 16.88
N ILE A 105 -10.76 -0.95 15.66
CA ILE A 105 -10.47 -2.10 14.78
C ILE A 105 -9.21 -2.82 15.33
N PRO A 106 -9.22 -4.16 15.44
CA PRO A 106 -8.05 -4.89 15.92
C PRO A 106 -6.85 -4.69 15.00
N ARG A 107 -5.67 -4.38 15.57
CA ARG A 107 -4.40 -4.16 14.83
C ARG A 107 -4.13 -5.21 13.75
N ARG A 108 -4.34 -6.49 14.07
CA ARG A 108 -4.14 -7.60 13.12
C ARG A 108 -4.98 -7.48 11.84
N VAL A 109 -6.21 -6.96 11.91
CA VAL A 109 -7.07 -6.74 10.73
C VAL A 109 -6.49 -5.63 9.86
N VAL A 110 -6.04 -4.56 10.51
CA VAL A 110 -5.42 -3.42 9.86
C VAL A 110 -4.09 -3.81 9.20
N ASP A 111 -3.29 -4.67 9.84
CA ASP A 111 -2.03 -5.17 9.29
C ASP A 111 -2.25 -5.95 7.99
N PHE A 112 -3.33 -6.73 7.91
CA PHE A 112 -3.70 -7.43 6.67
C PHE A 112 -4.19 -6.47 5.59
N ALA A 113 -4.99 -5.46 5.94
CA ALA A 113 -5.45 -4.46 4.98
C ALA A 113 -4.30 -3.60 4.46
N GLY A 114 -3.48 -3.01 5.33
CA GLY A 114 -2.28 -2.28 4.89
C GLY A 114 -1.31 -3.19 4.13
N GLY A 115 -1.13 -4.43 4.60
CA GLY A 115 -0.28 -5.42 3.93
C GLY A 115 -0.76 -5.81 2.54
N SER A 116 -2.07 -5.92 2.30
CA SER A 116 -2.60 -6.20 0.96
C SER A 116 -2.37 -5.05 -0.01
N GLU A 117 -2.45 -3.81 0.47
CA GLU A 117 -2.23 -2.63 -0.37
C GLU A 117 -0.76 -2.46 -0.76
N VAL A 118 0.18 -2.77 0.16
CA VAL A 118 1.61 -2.88 -0.19
C VAL A 118 1.84 -3.95 -1.27
N ARG A 119 1.15 -5.10 -1.17
CA ARG A 119 1.27 -6.18 -2.15
C ARG A 119 0.63 -5.82 -3.48
N ALA A 120 -0.47 -5.07 -3.47
CA ALA A 120 -1.12 -4.55 -4.66
C ALA A 120 -0.20 -3.59 -5.41
N LEU A 121 0.39 -2.60 -4.72
CA LEU A 121 1.38 -1.72 -5.32
C LEU A 121 2.57 -2.50 -5.90
N GLN A 122 3.05 -3.54 -5.20
CA GLN A 122 4.11 -4.38 -5.73
C GLN A 122 3.71 -5.14 -7.01
N CYS A 123 2.47 -5.62 -7.11
CA CYS A 123 1.96 -6.24 -8.34
C CYS A 123 1.85 -5.20 -9.48
N GLU A 124 1.49 -3.95 -9.18
CA GLU A 124 1.51 -2.87 -10.17
C GLU A 124 2.91 -2.57 -10.68
N VAL A 125 3.91 -2.53 -9.79
CA VAL A 125 5.32 -2.41 -10.19
C VAL A 125 5.75 -3.56 -11.09
N ILE A 126 5.39 -4.80 -10.74
CA ILE A 126 5.69 -5.98 -11.57
C ILE A 126 5.02 -5.83 -12.95
N ARG A 127 3.76 -5.39 -13.01
CA ARG A 127 3.03 -5.15 -14.26
C ARG A 127 3.72 -4.12 -15.13
N VAL A 128 4.13 -2.98 -14.57
CA VAL A 128 4.82 -1.93 -15.32
C VAL A 128 6.18 -2.40 -15.82
N ILE A 129 6.95 -3.14 -15.00
CA ILE A 129 8.23 -3.73 -15.44
C ILE A 129 8.01 -4.72 -16.59
N ASP A 130 7.01 -5.59 -16.47
CA ASP A 130 6.69 -6.57 -17.52
C ASP A 130 6.28 -5.89 -18.82
N LEU A 131 5.43 -4.86 -18.76
CA LEU A 131 5.07 -4.03 -19.92
C LEU A 131 6.31 -3.38 -20.54
N ARG A 132 7.21 -2.83 -19.71
CA ARG A 132 8.48 -2.26 -20.17
C ARG A 132 9.39 -3.29 -20.82
N LEU A 133 9.25 -4.58 -20.51
CA LEU A 133 10.01 -5.67 -21.12
C LEU A 133 9.31 -6.33 -22.31
N GLY A 134 8.06 -5.95 -22.60
CA GLY A 134 7.30 -6.46 -23.73
C GLY A 134 6.40 -7.64 -23.39
N GLY A 135 6.01 -7.82 -22.12
CA GLY A 135 5.01 -8.81 -21.72
C GLY A 135 5.57 -10.22 -21.52
N VAL A 136 6.74 -10.36 -20.90
CA VAL A 136 7.47 -11.63 -20.74
C VAL A 136 6.72 -12.62 -19.83
N LEU A 137 5.95 -12.12 -18.87
CA LEU A 137 5.21 -12.95 -17.93
C LEU A 137 3.94 -13.59 -18.52
N GLY A 138 3.36 -13.02 -19.58
CA GLY A 138 2.14 -13.53 -20.22
C GLY A 138 1.00 -13.81 -19.23
N GLU A 139 0.36 -14.98 -19.35
CA GLU A 139 -0.78 -15.41 -18.51
C GLU A 139 -0.45 -15.41 -17.00
N SER A 140 0.82 -15.62 -16.62
CA SER A 140 1.21 -15.64 -15.21
C SER A 140 1.05 -14.28 -14.53
N LEU A 141 1.13 -13.18 -15.29
CA LEU A 141 0.85 -11.84 -14.80
C LEU A 141 -0.65 -11.65 -14.53
N GLU A 142 -1.52 -12.09 -15.43
CA GLU A 142 -2.98 -11.99 -15.26
C GLU A 142 -3.45 -12.77 -14.03
N GLU A 143 -2.91 -13.97 -13.83
CA GLU A 143 -3.17 -14.77 -12.64
C GLU A 143 -2.72 -14.07 -11.36
N LEU A 144 -1.52 -13.46 -11.38
CA LEU A 144 -0.96 -12.71 -10.27
C LEU A 144 -1.86 -11.51 -9.92
N MET A 145 -2.26 -10.72 -10.91
CA MET A 145 -3.14 -9.55 -10.73
C MET A 145 -4.50 -9.98 -10.16
N THR A 146 -5.09 -11.04 -10.73
CA THR A 146 -6.38 -11.57 -10.29
C THR A 146 -6.36 -11.99 -8.83
N GLN A 147 -5.30 -12.68 -8.40
CA GLN A 147 -5.18 -13.13 -7.01
C GLN A 147 -4.85 -12.01 -6.05
N CYS A 148 -4.04 -11.05 -6.50
CA CYS A 148 -3.77 -9.86 -5.73
C CYS A 148 -5.08 -9.09 -5.44
N GLU A 149 -5.92 -8.91 -6.45
CA GLU A 149 -7.21 -8.25 -6.29
C GLU A 149 -8.16 -9.03 -5.38
N ARG A 150 -8.23 -10.37 -5.53
CA ARG A 150 -9.01 -11.22 -4.61
C ARG A 150 -8.54 -11.08 -3.16
N TYR A 151 -7.22 -11.07 -2.94
CA TYR A 151 -6.65 -10.92 -1.60
C TYR A 151 -6.97 -9.53 -1.01
N ARG A 152 -6.82 -8.47 -1.80
CA ARG A 152 -7.16 -7.09 -1.43
C ARG A 152 -8.64 -6.94 -1.07
N GLN A 153 -9.55 -7.47 -1.89
CA GLN A 153 -10.98 -7.46 -1.58
C GLN A 153 -11.28 -8.23 -0.29
N ALA A 154 -10.62 -9.38 -0.09
CA ALA A 154 -10.81 -10.19 1.11
C ALA A 154 -10.38 -9.50 2.41
N THR A 155 -9.31 -8.68 2.38
CA THR A 155 -8.83 -7.89 3.52
C THR A 155 -9.67 -6.64 3.73
N ALA A 156 -10.04 -5.91 2.66
CA ALA A 156 -10.94 -4.76 2.71
C ALA A 156 -12.30 -5.14 3.31
N GLN A 157 -12.93 -6.22 2.82
CA GLN A 157 -14.17 -6.75 3.39
C GLN A 157 -14.02 -7.13 4.87
N HIS A 158 -12.86 -7.65 5.28
CA HIS A 158 -12.62 -8.01 6.68
C HIS A 158 -12.52 -6.76 7.57
N LEU A 159 -11.86 -5.72 7.09
CA LEU A 159 -11.77 -4.42 7.77
C LEU A 159 -13.15 -3.75 7.88
N LEU A 160 -13.92 -3.73 6.80
CA LEU A 160 -15.31 -3.21 6.82
C LEU A 160 -16.18 -4.02 7.78
N ARG A 161 -16.08 -5.36 7.79
CA ARG A 161 -16.82 -6.16 8.80
C ARG A 161 -16.39 -5.82 10.23
N ALA A 162 -15.10 -5.61 10.48
CA ALA A 162 -14.62 -5.23 11.80
C ALA A 162 -15.18 -3.87 12.27
N LEU A 163 -15.37 -2.94 11.33
CA LEU A 163 -15.87 -1.60 11.58
C LEU A 163 -17.41 -1.54 11.78
N TRP A 164 -18.17 -2.38 11.08
CA TRP A 164 -19.64 -2.43 11.23
C TRP A 164 -20.13 -3.43 12.28
N HIS A 165 -19.46 -4.58 12.38
CA HIS A 165 -19.86 -5.71 13.23
C HIS A 165 -18.68 -6.23 14.08
N PRO A 166 -18.19 -5.44 15.06
CA PRO A 166 -16.98 -5.76 15.81
C PRO A 166 -17.09 -7.08 16.59
N TRP A 167 -18.25 -7.37 17.19
CA TRP A 167 -18.49 -8.58 17.96
C TRP A 167 -18.46 -9.85 17.10
N GLN A 168 -19.15 -9.83 15.95
CA GLN A 168 -19.16 -10.95 15.01
C GLN A 168 -17.76 -11.22 14.43
N THR A 169 -17.03 -10.14 14.13
CA THR A 169 -15.66 -10.23 13.60
C THR A 169 -14.72 -10.87 14.60
N ARG A 170 -14.83 -10.54 15.89
CA ARG A 170 -14.03 -11.16 16.96
C ARG A 170 -14.24 -12.67 17.04
N LEU A 171 -15.47 -13.15 16.92
CA LEU A 171 -15.80 -14.58 16.98
C LEU A 171 -15.13 -15.39 15.85
N ARG A 172 -15.12 -14.84 14.62
CA ARG A 172 -14.57 -15.51 13.43
C ARG A 172 -13.12 -15.17 13.13
N MET A 173 -12.49 -14.33 13.96
CA MET A 173 -11.17 -13.75 13.71
C MET A 173 -10.09 -14.80 13.45
N ARG A 174 -10.00 -15.83 14.29
CA ARG A 174 -8.91 -16.82 14.22
C ARG A 174 -8.93 -17.60 12.90
N ALA A 175 -10.10 -18.03 12.45
CA ALA A 175 -10.24 -18.75 11.19
C ALA A 175 -9.94 -17.82 10.00
N ARG A 176 -10.46 -16.58 10.04
CA ARG A 176 -10.23 -15.61 8.97
C ARG A 176 -8.75 -15.22 8.84
N VAL A 177 -8.07 -14.97 9.96
CA VAL A 177 -6.63 -14.68 9.98
C VAL A 177 -5.83 -15.85 9.43
N ARG A 178 -6.21 -17.10 9.73
CA ARG A 178 -5.54 -18.28 9.16
C ARG A 178 -5.68 -18.35 7.64
N ALA A 179 -6.89 -18.13 7.11
CA ALA A 179 -7.11 -18.07 5.66
C ALA A 179 -6.28 -16.95 5.00
N LEU A 180 -6.32 -15.72 5.55
CA LEU A 180 -5.54 -14.59 5.03
C LEU A 180 -4.03 -14.83 5.06
N ARG A 181 -3.52 -15.62 6.02
CA ARG A 181 -2.11 -16.04 6.05
C ARG A 181 -1.76 -17.02 4.93
N GLN A 182 -2.67 -17.94 4.60
CA GLN A 182 -2.46 -18.86 3.50
C GLN A 182 -2.48 -18.09 2.18
N ASP A 183 -3.47 -17.21 1.99
CA ASP A 183 -3.62 -16.38 0.79
C ASP A 183 -2.39 -15.48 0.57
N VAL A 184 -1.91 -14.78 1.61
CA VAL A 184 -0.73 -13.91 1.47
C VAL A 184 0.55 -14.69 1.18
N THR A 185 0.67 -15.92 1.70
CA THR A 185 1.84 -16.78 1.44
C THR A 185 1.82 -17.26 -0.01
N ALA A 186 0.65 -17.66 -0.52
CA ALA A 186 0.50 -18.05 -1.91
C ALA A 186 0.76 -16.89 -2.87
N LEU A 187 0.22 -15.71 -2.58
CA LEU A 187 0.47 -14.49 -3.34
C LEU A 187 1.95 -14.13 -3.34
N HIS A 188 2.61 -14.19 -2.18
CA HIS A 188 4.03 -13.88 -2.06
C HIS A 188 4.91 -14.78 -2.92
N ARG A 189 4.65 -16.10 -2.93
CA ARG A 189 5.41 -17.04 -3.77
C ARG A 189 5.25 -16.73 -5.26
N ARG A 190 4.04 -16.34 -5.69
CA ARG A 190 3.80 -15.96 -7.09
C ARG A 190 4.49 -14.65 -7.45
N GLN A 191 4.49 -13.66 -6.56
CA GLN A 191 5.28 -12.45 -6.75
C GLN A 191 6.78 -12.76 -6.85
N GLU A 192 7.29 -13.65 -6.00
CA GLU A 192 8.70 -14.07 -6.07
C GLU A 192 9.02 -14.79 -7.37
N ALA A 193 8.13 -15.67 -7.84
CA ALA A 193 8.28 -16.34 -9.12
C ALA A 193 8.30 -15.33 -10.29
N ALA A 194 7.34 -14.40 -10.34
CA ALA A 194 7.31 -13.35 -11.36
C ALA A 194 8.58 -12.49 -11.33
N MET A 195 8.99 -12.03 -10.14
CA MET A 195 10.23 -11.26 -9.99
C MET A 195 11.48 -12.07 -10.35
N SER A 196 11.48 -13.39 -10.19
CA SER A 196 12.61 -14.24 -10.58
C SER A 196 12.78 -14.33 -12.10
N VAL A 197 11.67 -14.40 -12.84
CA VAL A 197 11.67 -14.39 -14.31
C VAL A 197 12.12 -13.01 -14.82
N LEU A 198 11.56 -11.94 -14.26
CA LEU A 198 11.94 -10.57 -14.63
C LEU A 198 13.38 -10.21 -14.27
N ALA A 199 13.98 -10.89 -13.29
CA ALA A 199 15.36 -10.66 -12.85
C ALA A 199 16.40 -11.52 -13.57
N GLN A 200 16.03 -12.18 -14.68
CA GLN A 200 17.02 -12.77 -15.57
C GLN A 200 17.93 -11.66 -16.13
N PRO A 201 19.24 -11.92 -16.32
CA PRO A 201 20.21 -10.90 -16.73
C PRO A 201 19.77 -10.16 -17.99
N GLU A 202 19.26 -10.89 -18.99
CA GLU A 202 18.81 -10.34 -20.27
C GLU A 202 17.70 -9.30 -20.09
N HIS A 203 16.81 -9.53 -19.13
CA HIS A 203 15.71 -8.62 -18.80
C HIS A 203 16.18 -7.42 -17.99
N ILE A 204 17.17 -7.58 -17.10
CA ILE A 204 17.72 -6.46 -16.33
C ILE A 204 18.44 -5.48 -17.27
N ASP A 205 19.24 -6.00 -18.20
CA ASP A 205 19.96 -5.18 -19.18
C ASP A 205 18.96 -4.46 -20.10
N ALA A 206 17.97 -5.19 -20.63
CA ALA A 206 16.91 -4.60 -21.46
C ALA A 206 16.08 -3.54 -20.71
N LEU A 207 15.79 -3.76 -19.43
CA LEU A 207 15.09 -2.77 -18.60
C LEU A 207 15.93 -1.50 -18.43
N THR A 208 17.22 -1.66 -18.16
CA THR A 208 18.16 -0.54 -17.98
C THR A 208 18.29 0.29 -19.26
N GLU A 209 18.44 -0.36 -20.42
CA GLU A 209 18.48 0.31 -21.71
C GLU A 209 17.18 1.09 -22.00
N ARG A 210 16.02 0.47 -21.77
CA ARG A 210 14.70 1.08 -22.03
C ARG A 210 14.36 2.24 -21.09
N LEU A 211 14.90 2.23 -19.87
CA LEU A 211 14.75 3.35 -18.93
C LEU A 211 15.77 4.49 -19.18
N GLY A 212 16.58 4.38 -20.23
CA GLY A 212 17.64 5.34 -20.57
C GLY A 212 18.91 5.03 -19.80
N GLY A 213 19.63 3.99 -20.26
CA GLY A 213 20.85 3.44 -19.65
C GLY A 213 21.86 4.48 -19.14
N PRO A 214 22.79 4.05 -18.27
CA PRO A 214 23.42 4.84 -17.21
C PRO A 214 23.74 6.24 -17.70
N LEU A 215 23.30 7.26 -16.94
CA LEU A 215 23.78 8.64 -17.07
C LEU A 215 25.26 8.59 -17.36
N SER A 216 25.60 8.70 -18.65
CA SER A 216 26.96 8.89 -19.07
C SER A 216 27.34 10.19 -18.40
N HIS A 217 28.26 10.13 -17.46
CA HIS A 217 29.05 11.25 -17.01
C HIS A 217 29.83 11.76 -18.24
N GLN A 218 29.12 12.35 -19.21
CA GLN A 218 29.68 13.39 -20.05
C GLN A 218 29.43 14.68 -19.29
N ASP A 219 30.23 14.89 -18.25
CA ASP A 219 30.66 16.25 -17.99
C ASP A 219 31.41 16.69 -19.26
N PRO A 220 30.94 17.71 -19.99
CA PRO A 220 31.72 18.26 -21.07
C PRO A 220 33.04 18.73 -20.45
N GLN A 221 34.13 18.21 -21.02
CA GLN A 221 35.49 18.71 -20.90
C GLN A 221 35.51 20.12 -20.28
N ARG A 222 36.03 20.22 -19.05
CA ARG A 222 36.68 21.46 -18.62
C ARG A 222 37.77 21.73 -19.65
N VAL A 223 37.41 22.54 -20.65
CA VAL A 223 38.36 23.18 -21.53
C VAL A 223 39.27 23.98 -20.61
N ASN A 224 40.50 23.48 -20.47
CA ASN A 224 41.62 24.23 -19.96
C ASN A 224 41.69 25.53 -20.77
N HIS A 225 41.30 26.66 -20.17
CA HIS A 225 41.76 27.96 -20.63
C HIS A 225 43.17 28.16 -20.08
N PRO A 226 44.24 28.16 -20.91
CA PRO A 226 45.44 28.87 -20.54
C PRO A 226 45.11 30.36 -20.65
N GLY A 227 45.05 31.06 -19.51
CA GLY A 227 45.02 32.53 -19.51
C GLY A 227 46.30 33.06 -20.15
N PRO A 228 46.24 34.14 -20.95
CA PRO A 228 47.44 34.74 -21.51
C PRO A 228 48.21 35.44 -20.38
N ALA A 229 49.51 35.20 -20.34
CA ALA A 229 50.43 36.01 -19.55
C ALA A 229 50.47 37.43 -20.15
N ALA A 230 50.22 38.44 -19.32
CA ALA A 230 50.63 39.82 -19.50
C ALA A 230 50.78 40.47 -18.12
#